data_AF-A0A1J4WND5-F1
#
_entry.id   AF-A0A1J4WND5-F1
#
_cell.length_a   1.000
_cell.length_b   1.000
_cell.length_c   1.000
_cell.angle_alpha   90.00
_cell.angle_beta   90.00
_cell.angle_gamma   90.00
#
_symmetry.space_group_name_H-M   'P 1'
#
loop_
_entity.id
_entity.type
_entity.pdbx_description
1 polymer ?
#
loop_
_entity_poly.entity_id
_entity_poly.type
_entity_poly.pdbx_seq_one_letter_code
_entity_poly.pdbx_strand_id
1 'polypeptide(L)'
;MTRLKLPKKEFKWSSKIAYAVGLLVTDGNLSGDGRHMTMRSSEVSQLRTFKKCLKLSNRIARSKNDGWGKKPSYRVQFGNVQFYRWLIKIGLFPNKTYTIGKIKLPSKYFRDFLRGHLDGDGTITTYKDYYNTFKNPKYIYTRLWVRFMSASKTHIEWIRENIFKLIHIKGHTAQAKIYRSYQTARMWHLKFGKKESTKLLSWIYYDKNVPCLKRKRDIAKKILKLISKEKRRKYTRIRDK
;
A
#
# COMPACT_ATOMS: atom_id res chain seq x y z
N MET A 1 -30.67 32.53 -2.01
CA MET A 1 -29.24 32.89 -1.99
C MET A 1 -28.42 31.86 -2.76
N THR A 2 -27.91 32.21 -3.94
CA THR A 2 -27.08 31.35 -4.78
C THR A 2 -25.72 31.16 -4.12
N ARG A 3 -25.43 29.94 -3.66
CA ARG A 3 -24.17 29.62 -2.95
C ARG A 3 -22.99 29.81 -3.91
N LEU A 4 -22.14 30.81 -3.67
CA LEU A 4 -20.95 31.07 -4.48
C LEU A 4 -20.11 29.78 -4.61
N LYS A 5 -19.87 29.33 -5.84
CA LYS A 5 -19.04 28.15 -6.10
C LYS A 5 -17.60 28.47 -5.69
N LEU A 6 -17.07 27.71 -4.73
CA LEU A 6 -15.65 27.81 -4.37
C LEU A 6 -14.76 27.71 -5.62
N PRO A 7 -13.70 28.54 -5.73
CA PRO A 7 -12.83 28.53 -6.89
C PRO A 7 -12.14 27.18 -7.04
N LYS A 8 -11.81 26.81 -8.29
CA LYS A 8 -10.98 25.63 -8.55
C LYS A 8 -9.59 25.88 -7.97
N LYS A 9 -9.16 25.04 -7.04
CA LYS A 9 -7.81 25.05 -6.49
C LYS A 9 -7.04 23.85 -7.02
N GLU A 10 -5.87 24.11 -7.58
CA GLU A 10 -4.95 23.05 -7.97
C GLU A 10 -4.09 22.64 -6.77
N PHE A 11 -3.99 21.34 -6.53
CA PHE A 11 -3.09 20.78 -5.53
C PHE A 11 -1.83 20.28 -6.23
N LYS A 12 -0.67 20.77 -5.78
CA LYS A 12 0.63 20.32 -6.27
C LYS A 12 0.99 18.99 -5.63
N TRP A 13 1.46 18.04 -6.43
CA TRP A 13 1.97 16.78 -5.90
C TRP A 13 3.22 16.99 -5.05
N SER A 14 3.31 16.20 -3.98
CA SER A 14 4.51 16.07 -3.15
C SER A 14 4.58 14.63 -2.65
N SER A 15 5.75 14.18 -2.17
CA SER A 15 5.90 12.84 -1.58
C SER A 15 4.93 12.60 -0.41
N LYS A 16 4.59 13.64 0.37
CA LYS A 16 3.60 13.55 1.45
C LYS A 16 2.18 13.37 0.92
N ILE A 17 1.78 14.14 -0.09
CA ILE A 17 0.45 14.02 -0.71
C ILE A 17 0.30 12.67 -1.41
N ALA A 18 1.32 12.23 -2.15
CA ALA A 18 1.33 10.92 -2.82
C ALA A 18 1.14 9.78 -1.83
N TYR A 19 1.90 9.79 -0.73
CA TYR A 19 1.73 8.82 0.35
C TYR A 19 0.31 8.84 0.94
N ALA A 20 -0.24 10.03 1.23
CA ALA A 20 -1.59 10.16 1.76
C ALA A 20 -2.67 9.67 0.78
N VAL A 21 -2.51 9.92 -0.52
CA VAL A 21 -3.40 9.38 -1.57
C VAL A 21 -3.30 7.86 -1.62
N GLY A 22 -2.11 7.27 -1.49
CA GLY A 22 -1.93 5.82 -1.41
C GLY A 22 -2.74 5.19 -0.27
N LEU A 23 -2.74 5.83 0.91
CA LEU A 23 -3.58 5.40 2.04
C LEU A 23 -5.08 5.60 1.79
N LEU A 24 -5.48 6.70 1.14
CA LEU A 24 -6.88 6.94 0.82
C LEU A 24 -7.44 5.96 -0.22
N VAL A 25 -6.58 5.49 -1.13
CA VAL A 25 -6.90 4.47 -2.13
C VAL A 25 -7.24 3.13 -1.47
N THR A 26 -6.55 2.75 -0.40
CA THR A 26 -6.81 1.49 0.32
C THR A 26 -7.94 1.66 1.32
N ASP A 27 -7.67 2.38 2.41
CA ASP A 27 -8.48 2.40 3.62
C ASP A 27 -9.33 3.68 3.76
N GLY A 28 -9.15 4.61 2.83
CA GLY A 28 -9.91 5.86 2.80
C GLY A 28 -11.35 5.67 2.31
N ASN A 29 -12.18 6.67 2.55
CA ASN A 29 -13.52 6.80 1.99
C ASN A 29 -13.78 8.26 1.61
N LEU A 30 -14.34 8.47 0.43
CA LEU A 30 -14.90 9.74 0.01
C LEU A 30 -16.41 9.64 0.22
N SER A 31 -16.97 10.57 0.99
CA SER A 31 -18.40 10.62 1.29
C SER A 31 -19.20 11.04 0.05
N GLY A 32 -20.41 10.50 -0.11
CA GLY A 32 -21.34 10.89 -1.18
C GLY A 32 -21.75 12.36 -1.16
N ASP A 33 -21.55 13.05 -0.03
CA ASP A 33 -21.81 14.49 0.11
C ASP A 33 -20.86 15.41 -0.67
N GLY A 34 -19.83 14.86 -1.31
CA GLY A 34 -18.93 15.62 -2.17
C GLY A 34 -17.93 16.53 -1.43
N ARG A 35 -17.82 16.42 -0.10
CA ARG A 35 -16.97 17.30 0.72
C ARG A 35 -16.15 16.60 1.78
N HIS A 36 -16.60 15.47 2.31
CA HIS A 36 -15.90 14.78 3.39
C HIS A 36 -15.05 13.62 2.88
N MET A 37 -13.89 13.47 3.53
CA MET A 37 -13.04 12.31 3.40
C MET A 37 -12.80 11.72 4.78
N THR A 38 -12.73 10.40 4.84
CA THR A 38 -12.42 9.65 6.05
C THR A 38 -11.25 8.72 5.78
N MET A 39 -10.28 8.70 6.68
CA MET A 39 -9.21 7.72 6.71
C MET A 39 -9.39 6.85 7.95
N ARG A 40 -9.48 5.52 7.79
CA ARG A 40 -9.66 4.57 8.91
C ARG A 40 -8.42 3.71 9.12
N SER A 41 -8.09 3.39 10.36
CA SER A 41 -7.03 2.42 10.65
C SER A 41 -7.18 1.88 12.07
N SER A 42 -6.75 0.63 12.29
CA SER A 42 -6.53 0.11 13.64
C SER A 42 -5.20 0.58 14.24
N GLU A 43 -4.30 1.14 13.44
CA GLU A 43 -3.01 1.67 13.87
C GLU A 43 -3.03 3.20 13.93
N VAL A 44 -3.20 3.77 15.14
CA VAL A 44 -3.28 5.22 15.37
C VAL A 44 -2.06 5.98 14.82
N SER A 45 -0.87 5.38 14.83
CA SER A 45 0.36 5.97 14.27
C SER A 45 0.26 6.22 12.76
N GLN A 46 -0.47 5.38 12.02
CA GLN A 46 -0.75 5.59 10.60
C GLN A 46 -1.62 6.83 10.39
N LEU A 47 -2.66 6.99 11.20
CA LEU A 47 -3.54 8.17 11.16
C LEU A 47 -2.79 9.46 11.51
N ARG A 48 -1.88 9.42 12.50
CA ARG A 48 -1.00 10.56 12.82
C ARG A 48 -0.10 10.91 11.64
N THR A 49 0.48 9.92 10.97
CA THR A 49 1.32 10.12 9.77
C THR A 49 0.50 10.72 8.62
N PHE A 50 -0.69 10.19 8.38
CA PHE A 50 -1.65 10.70 7.39
C PHE A 50 -2.01 12.18 7.67
N LYS A 51 -2.39 12.51 8.90
CA LYS A 51 -2.65 13.89 9.34
C LYS A 51 -1.45 14.80 9.07
N LYS A 52 -0.23 14.37 9.42
CA LYS A 52 1.00 15.15 9.19
C LYS A 52 1.26 15.39 7.70
N CYS A 53 0.96 14.41 6.84
CA CYS A 53 1.12 14.54 5.40
C CYS A 53 0.19 15.60 4.79
N LEU A 54 -1.05 15.69 5.31
CA LEU A 54 -2.08 16.63 4.84
C LEU A 54 -2.21 17.90 5.70
N LYS A 55 -1.35 18.07 6.72
CA LYS A 55 -1.40 19.18 7.70
C LYS A 55 -2.78 19.33 8.37
N LEU A 56 -3.39 18.21 8.76
CA LEU A 56 -4.72 18.20 9.39
C LEU A 56 -4.62 18.35 10.91
N SER A 57 -5.48 19.20 11.48
CA SER A 57 -5.67 19.33 12.94
C SER A 57 -6.75 18.39 13.48
N ASN A 58 -7.66 17.88 12.63
CA ASN A 58 -8.84 17.08 13.00
C ASN A 58 -8.54 15.93 13.99
N ARG A 59 -9.43 15.74 14.97
CA ARG A 59 -9.30 14.68 15.99
C ARG A 59 -9.24 13.28 15.37
N ILE A 60 -8.41 12.41 15.96
CA ILE A 60 -8.50 10.96 15.75
C ILE A 60 -9.60 10.44 16.68
N ALA A 61 -10.70 9.95 16.13
CA ALA A 61 -11.83 9.42 16.89
C ALA A 61 -11.85 7.89 16.79
N ARG A 62 -12.34 7.21 17.83
CA ARG A 62 -12.67 5.79 17.73
C ARG A 62 -13.90 5.64 16.81
N SER A 63 -13.84 4.73 15.85
CA SER A 63 -14.99 4.36 15.03
C SER A 63 -15.97 3.57 15.90
N LYS A 64 -17.29 3.70 15.64
CA LYS A 64 -18.28 2.81 16.26
C LYS A 64 -17.89 1.37 15.91
N ASN A 65 -17.86 0.49 16.92
CA ASN A 65 -17.68 -0.93 16.68
C ASN A 65 -19.02 -1.47 16.19
N ASP A 66 -19.05 -2.05 15.00
CA ASP A 66 -20.23 -2.69 14.43
C ASP A 66 -20.38 -4.15 14.92
N GLY A 67 -19.54 -4.58 15.87
CA GLY A 67 -19.55 -5.93 16.44
C GLY A 67 -18.65 -6.91 15.70
N TRP A 68 -18.16 -6.58 14.51
CA TRP A 68 -17.39 -7.49 13.65
C TRP A 68 -15.87 -7.41 13.88
N GLY A 69 -15.39 -6.31 14.48
CA GLY A 69 -13.97 -6.06 14.70
C GLY A 69 -13.44 -6.57 16.04
N LYS A 70 -12.50 -7.52 16.01
CA LYS A 70 -11.72 -7.94 17.21
C LYS A 70 -10.81 -6.83 17.76
N LYS A 71 -10.46 -5.83 16.93
CA LYS A 71 -9.60 -4.70 17.31
C LYS A 71 -10.35 -3.39 17.14
N PRO A 72 -10.11 -2.40 18.01
CA PRO A 72 -10.67 -1.08 17.82
C PRO A 72 -10.19 -0.47 16.48
N SER A 73 -11.11 0.13 15.76
CA SER A 73 -10.84 0.93 14.57
C SER A 73 -10.92 2.41 14.94
N TYR A 74 -10.02 3.21 14.39
CA TYR A 74 -9.98 4.66 14.56
C TYR A 74 -10.15 5.34 13.22
N ARG A 75 -10.55 6.61 13.22
CA ARG A 75 -10.74 7.41 12.03
C ARG A 75 -10.30 8.85 12.20
N VAL A 76 -9.89 9.44 11.09
CA VAL A 76 -9.79 10.89 10.90
C VAL A 76 -10.76 11.26 9.80
N GLN A 77 -11.74 12.11 10.12
CA GLN A 77 -12.69 12.67 9.15
C GLN A 77 -12.45 14.17 9.04
N PHE A 78 -12.42 14.67 7.81
CA PHE A 78 -12.22 16.08 7.52
C PHE A 78 -12.99 16.49 6.26
N GLY A 79 -13.42 17.75 6.22
CA GLY A 79 -14.11 18.34 5.08
C GLY A 79 -13.19 19.25 4.27
N ASN A 80 -13.11 19.05 2.97
CA ASN A 80 -12.42 19.96 2.05
C ASN A 80 -12.93 19.75 0.61
N VAL A 81 -13.86 20.61 0.18
CA VAL A 81 -14.52 20.50 -1.14
C VAL A 81 -13.51 20.57 -2.29
N GLN A 82 -12.52 21.45 -2.20
CA GLN A 82 -11.51 21.62 -3.26
C GLN A 82 -10.61 20.38 -3.37
N PHE A 83 -10.13 19.85 -2.24
CA PHE A 83 -9.31 18.65 -2.22
C PHE A 83 -10.11 17.43 -2.67
N TYR A 84 -11.36 17.31 -2.24
CA TYR A 84 -12.27 16.26 -2.69
C TYR A 84 -12.41 16.26 -4.22
N ARG A 85 -12.73 17.41 -4.82
CA ARG A 85 -12.84 17.55 -6.29
C ARG A 85 -11.52 17.22 -6.99
N TRP A 86 -10.38 17.58 -6.40
CA TRP A 86 -9.07 17.23 -6.93
C TRP A 86 -8.83 15.71 -6.89
N LEU A 87 -9.19 15.03 -5.80
CA LEU A 87 -9.13 13.56 -5.69
C LEU A 87 -9.97 12.88 -6.78
N ILE A 88 -11.19 13.37 -7.05
CA ILE A 88 -12.04 12.89 -8.15
C ILE A 88 -11.32 13.07 -9.50
N LYS A 89 -10.75 14.26 -9.76
CA LYS A 89 -10.03 14.57 -11.02
C LYS A 89 -8.87 13.61 -11.27
N ILE A 90 -8.16 13.19 -10.23
CA ILE A 90 -7.05 12.23 -10.33
C ILE A 90 -7.49 10.76 -10.35
N GLY A 91 -8.78 10.47 -10.22
CA GLY A 91 -9.33 9.10 -10.33
C GLY A 91 -9.65 8.42 -9.00
N LEU A 92 -9.73 9.16 -7.88
CA LEU A 92 -10.18 8.65 -6.59
C LEU A 92 -11.60 9.14 -6.26
N PHE A 93 -12.55 8.21 -6.11
CA PHE A 93 -13.98 8.49 -5.97
C PHE A 93 -14.66 7.67 -4.84
N PRO A 94 -15.91 7.97 -4.45
CA PRO A 94 -16.71 7.11 -3.54
C PRO A 94 -16.92 5.70 -4.09
N ASN A 95 -17.26 4.73 -3.23
CA ASN A 95 -17.60 3.35 -3.64
C ASN A 95 -16.56 2.65 -4.56
N LYS A 96 -15.31 3.07 -4.43
CA LYS A 96 -14.20 2.68 -5.32
C LYS A 96 -13.70 1.24 -5.19
N THR A 97 -14.06 0.54 -4.12
CA THR A 97 -13.40 -0.72 -3.70
C THR A 97 -13.22 -1.72 -4.84
N TYR A 98 -14.25 -1.90 -5.67
CA TYR A 98 -14.28 -2.86 -6.77
C TYR A 98 -13.87 -2.28 -8.14
N THR A 99 -13.94 -0.96 -8.28
CA THR A 99 -13.92 -0.28 -9.58
C THR A 99 -12.77 0.72 -9.73
N ILE A 100 -11.99 0.96 -8.68
CA ILE A 100 -10.83 1.85 -8.75
C ILE A 100 -9.87 1.36 -9.84
N GLY A 101 -9.45 2.26 -10.72
CA GLY A 101 -8.48 1.96 -11.77
C GLY A 101 -7.18 2.72 -11.53
N LYS A 102 -6.73 3.46 -12.54
CA LYS A 102 -5.52 4.29 -12.43
C LYS A 102 -5.73 5.53 -11.58
N ILE A 103 -4.69 5.94 -10.85
CA ILE A 103 -4.58 7.28 -10.28
C ILE A 103 -3.68 8.13 -11.19
N LYS A 104 -4.13 9.33 -11.56
CA LYS A 104 -3.36 10.28 -12.37
C LYS A 104 -2.35 11.00 -11.48
N LEU A 105 -1.14 10.46 -11.39
CA LEU A 105 -0.01 11.10 -10.69
C LEU A 105 1.27 11.06 -11.53
N PRO A 106 2.18 12.04 -11.38
CA PRO A 106 3.49 12.01 -12.02
C PRO A 106 4.34 10.82 -11.54
N SER A 107 5.06 10.20 -12.46
CA SER A 107 5.91 9.02 -12.20
C SER A 107 6.88 9.20 -11.04
N LYS A 108 7.44 10.40 -10.86
CA LYS A 108 8.37 10.72 -9.75
C LYS A 108 7.78 10.53 -8.35
N TYR A 109 6.44 10.60 -8.22
CA TYR A 109 5.73 10.41 -6.95
C TYR A 109 5.12 9.01 -6.80
N PHE A 110 5.21 8.16 -7.83
CA PHE A 110 4.59 6.84 -7.80
C PHE A 110 5.16 5.97 -6.68
N ARG A 111 6.46 6.02 -6.40
CA ARG A 111 7.06 5.28 -5.27
C ARG A 111 6.49 5.68 -3.90
N ASP A 112 6.14 6.96 -3.71
CA ASP A 112 5.57 7.46 -2.46
C ASP A 112 4.09 7.06 -2.32
N PHE A 113 3.34 7.13 -3.42
CA PHE A 113 1.98 6.58 -3.52
C PHE A 113 1.97 5.09 -3.21
N LEU A 114 2.86 4.33 -3.85
CA LEU A 114 2.95 2.89 -3.68
C LEU A 114 3.31 2.51 -2.23
N ARG A 115 4.13 3.31 -1.55
CA ARG A 115 4.40 3.12 -0.12
C ARG A 115 3.15 3.34 0.74
N GLY A 116 2.35 4.36 0.43
CA GLY A 116 1.05 4.57 1.09
C GLY A 116 0.11 3.38 0.89
N HIS A 117 0.02 2.89 -0.35
CA HIS A 117 -0.77 1.70 -0.67
C HIS A 117 -0.23 0.44 0.03
N LEU A 118 1.10 0.25 0.10
CA LEU A 118 1.71 -0.84 0.84
C LEU A 118 1.33 -0.76 2.32
N ASP A 119 1.30 0.43 2.89
CA ASP A 119 1.04 0.66 4.31
C ASP A 119 -0.42 0.44 4.70
N GLY A 120 -1.36 0.72 3.82
CA GLY A 120 -2.75 0.33 3.98
C GLY A 120 -2.96 -1.17 3.81
N ASP A 121 -3.32 -1.59 2.61
CA ASP A 121 -3.69 -2.99 2.30
C ASP A 121 -2.52 -3.92 1.99
N GLY A 122 -1.31 -3.39 1.81
CA GLY A 122 -0.16 -4.24 1.46
C GLY A 122 0.40 -5.04 2.64
N THR A 123 1.24 -6.03 2.34
CA THR A 123 1.87 -6.91 3.34
C THR A 123 3.34 -7.16 3.02
N ILE A 124 4.17 -7.18 4.06
CA ILE A 124 5.55 -7.66 4.01
C ILE A 124 5.62 -8.92 4.88
N THR A 125 5.88 -10.07 4.27
CA THR A 125 6.01 -11.36 4.97
C THR A 125 7.45 -11.82 4.91
N THR A 126 8.02 -12.16 6.06
CA THR A 126 9.36 -12.74 6.16
C THR A 126 9.39 -13.82 7.24
N TYR A 127 10.08 -14.92 6.97
CA TYR A 127 10.28 -16.02 7.92
C TYR A 127 11.49 -16.87 7.50
N LYS A 128 11.99 -17.68 8.42
CA LYS A 128 13.01 -18.70 8.12
C LYS A 128 12.28 -19.98 7.71
N ASP A 129 12.59 -20.44 6.52
CA ASP A 129 12.05 -21.66 5.94
C ASP A 129 13.05 -22.79 6.11
N TYR A 130 12.61 -23.81 6.85
CA TYR A 130 13.36 -25.01 7.17
C TYR A 130 12.88 -26.20 6.34
N TYR A 131 11.97 -26.00 5.37
CA TYR A 131 11.30 -27.11 4.70
C TYR A 131 12.25 -28.15 4.10
N ASN A 132 13.39 -27.76 3.51
CA ASN A 132 14.34 -28.72 2.93
C ASN A 132 15.47 -29.15 3.89
N THR A 133 15.37 -28.92 5.21
CA THR A 133 16.42 -29.36 6.14
C THR A 133 16.55 -30.88 6.21
N PHE A 134 15.48 -31.63 5.92
CA PHE A 134 15.53 -33.09 5.79
C PHE A 134 16.45 -33.56 4.65
N LYS A 135 16.61 -32.77 3.58
CA LYS A 135 17.56 -33.07 2.49
C LYS A 135 18.96 -32.54 2.78
N ASN A 136 19.05 -31.42 3.49
CA ASN A 136 20.30 -30.78 3.86
C ASN A 136 20.08 -29.92 5.12
N PRO A 137 20.58 -30.31 6.30
CA PRO A 137 20.38 -29.57 7.55
C PRO A 137 20.82 -28.10 7.50
N LYS A 138 21.73 -27.74 6.59
CA LYS A 138 22.21 -26.37 6.38
C LYS A 138 21.28 -25.53 5.48
N TYR A 139 20.18 -26.08 4.96
CA TYR A 139 19.21 -25.38 4.12
C TYR A 139 18.22 -24.60 4.97
N ILE A 140 18.68 -23.47 5.53
CA ILE A 140 17.80 -22.52 6.22
C ILE A 140 17.63 -21.30 5.30
N TYR A 141 16.44 -21.17 4.70
CA TYR A 141 16.19 -20.13 3.71
C TYR A 141 15.38 -18.96 4.27
N THR A 142 15.91 -17.75 4.21
CA THR A 142 15.14 -16.55 4.51
C THR A 142 14.13 -16.27 3.39
N ARG A 143 12.83 -16.48 3.65
CA ARG A 143 11.74 -16.12 2.73
C ARG A 143 11.38 -14.65 2.92
N LEU A 144 11.12 -13.96 1.82
CA LEU A 144 10.60 -12.59 1.79
C LEU A 144 9.60 -12.45 0.66
N TRP A 145 8.43 -11.94 0.97
CA TRP A 145 7.40 -11.55 0.02
C TRP A 145 6.83 -10.17 0.35
N VAL A 146 6.67 -9.34 -0.67
CA VAL A 146 5.85 -8.13 -0.62
C VAL A 146 4.58 -8.37 -1.43
N ARG A 147 3.43 -7.99 -0.90
CA ARG A 147 2.13 -8.11 -1.56
C ARG A 147 1.38 -6.78 -1.57
N PHE A 148 0.75 -6.46 -2.68
CA PHE A 148 -0.32 -5.46 -2.79
C PHE A 148 -1.64 -6.16 -3.05
N MET A 149 -2.74 -5.61 -2.54
CA MET A 149 -4.07 -6.22 -2.64
C MET A 149 -5.11 -5.18 -3.03
N SER A 150 -6.10 -5.57 -3.82
CA SER A 150 -7.28 -4.76 -4.13
C SER A 150 -8.41 -5.68 -4.59
N ALA A 151 -9.68 -5.31 -4.37
CA ALA A 151 -10.79 -5.99 -5.02
C ALA A 151 -10.90 -5.62 -6.51
N SER A 152 -10.25 -4.53 -6.94
CA SER A 152 -10.15 -4.15 -8.34
C SER A 152 -8.93 -4.79 -9.02
N LYS A 153 -9.19 -5.64 -10.03
CA LYS A 153 -8.15 -6.21 -10.91
C LYS A 153 -7.39 -5.12 -11.66
N THR A 154 -8.13 -4.15 -12.21
CA THR A 154 -7.58 -3.08 -13.04
C THR A 154 -6.60 -2.21 -12.24
N HIS A 155 -6.86 -2.01 -10.94
CA HIS A 155 -5.93 -1.31 -10.06
C HIS A 155 -4.62 -2.09 -9.86
N ILE A 156 -4.72 -3.40 -9.63
CA ILE A 156 -3.56 -4.27 -9.43
C ILE A 156 -2.70 -4.37 -10.70
N GLU A 157 -3.33 -4.48 -11.88
CA GLU A 157 -2.64 -4.44 -13.17
C GLU A 157 -1.94 -3.09 -13.39
N TRP A 158 -2.62 -1.97 -13.11
CA TRP A 158 -2.02 -0.63 -13.19
C TRP A 158 -0.83 -0.46 -12.24
N ILE A 159 -0.90 -0.94 -11.00
CA ILE A 159 0.24 -0.92 -10.06
C ILE A 159 1.40 -1.72 -10.64
N ARG A 160 1.14 -2.94 -11.12
CA ARG A 160 2.15 -3.84 -11.68
C ARG A 160 2.88 -3.19 -12.86
N GLU A 161 2.14 -2.60 -13.79
CA GLU A 161 2.70 -1.94 -14.97
C GLU A 161 3.61 -0.77 -14.57
N ASN A 162 3.20 0.07 -13.63
CA ASN A 162 4.02 1.20 -13.18
C ASN A 162 5.28 0.73 -12.45
N ILE A 163 5.18 -0.31 -11.61
CA ILE A 163 6.36 -0.91 -10.98
C ILE A 163 7.32 -1.45 -12.05
N PHE A 164 6.82 -2.16 -13.05
CA PHE A 164 7.64 -2.69 -14.13
C PHE A 164 8.31 -1.59 -14.95
N LYS A 165 7.57 -0.55 -15.33
CA LYS A 165 8.08 0.60 -16.08
C LYS A 165 9.17 1.36 -15.31
N LEU A 166 9.05 1.49 -13.99
CA LEU A 166 9.95 2.33 -13.18
C LEU A 166 11.18 1.60 -12.65
N ILE A 167 11.06 0.31 -12.31
CA ILE A 167 12.16 -0.45 -11.69
C ILE A 167 12.34 -1.86 -12.26
N HIS A 168 11.70 -2.20 -13.37
CA HIS A 168 11.90 -3.46 -14.11
C HIS A 168 11.79 -4.72 -13.23
N ILE A 169 10.77 -4.78 -12.37
CA ILE A 169 10.34 -6.01 -11.67
C ILE A 169 8.90 -6.31 -12.07
N LYS A 170 8.61 -7.59 -12.31
CA LYS A 170 7.35 -8.01 -12.94
C LYS A 170 6.32 -8.42 -11.88
N GLY A 171 6.77 -9.12 -10.84
CA GLY A 171 5.89 -9.76 -9.87
C GLY A 171 4.90 -10.75 -10.50
N HIS A 172 4.13 -11.40 -9.64
CA HIS A 172 3.09 -12.34 -10.04
C HIS A 172 1.73 -11.88 -9.53
N THR A 173 0.74 -11.86 -10.41
CA THR A 173 -0.65 -11.51 -10.09
C THR A 173 -1.50 -12.76 -9.96
N ALA A 174 -2.30 -12.85 -8.90
CA ALA A 174 -3.24 -13.94 -8.70
C ALA A 174 -4.52 -13.43 -8.02
N GLN A 175 -5.65 -14.06 -8.32
CA GLN A 175 -6.88 -13.86 -7.57
C GLN A 175 -6.91 -14.83 -6.38
N ALA A 176 -7.16 -14.34 -5.17
CA ALA A 176 -7.36 -15.22 -4.02
C ALA A 176 -8.67 -15.99 -4.15
N LYS A 177 -8.65 -17.23 -3.65
CA LYS A 177 -9.86 -17.99 -3.43
C LYS A 177 -10.65 -17.38 -2.28
N ILE A 178 -11.96 -17.50 -2.36
CA ILE A 178 -12.87 -17.20 -1.26
C ILE A 178 -12.78 -18.39 -0.32
N TYR A 179 -12.33 -18.16 0.92
CA TYR A 179 -12.15 -19.22 1.91
C TYR A 179 -13.17 -19.15 3.04
N ARG A 180 -13.85 -18.01 3.21
CA ARG A 180 -14.75 -17.76 4.33
C ARG A 180 -16.09 -17.26 3.80
N SER A 181 -17.18 -17.75 4.38
CA SER A 181 -18.56 -17.42 3.97
C SER A 181 -18.87 -15.92 3.97
N TYR A 182 -18.22 -15.14 4.85
CA TYR A 182 -18.41 -13.69 4.93
C TYR A 182 -17.58 -12.88 3.90
N GLN A 183 -16.70 -13.53 3.12
CA GLN A 183 -15.94 -12.85 2.07
C GLN A 183 -16.81 -12.67 0.83
N THR A 184 -17.33 -11.46 0.65
CA THR A 184 -18.17 -11.10 -0.50
C THR A 184 -17.37 -10.71 -1.74
N ALA A 185 -16.07 -10.46 -1.59
CA ALA A 185 -15.19 -9.93 -2.63
C ALA A 185 -14.01 -10.87 -2.92
N ARG A 186 -13.79 -11.19 -4.20
CA ARG A 186 -12.53 -11.82 -4.63
C ARG A 186 -11.41 -10.77 -4.65
N MET A 187 -10.37 -10.99 -3.86
CA MET A 187 -9.23 -10.09 -3.79
C MET A 187 -8.17 -10.46 -4.84
N TRP A 188 -7.66 -9.47 -5.55
CA TRP A 188 -6.49 -9.60 -6.42
C TRP A 188 -5.22 -9.27 -5.65
N HIS A 189 -4.18 -10.06 -5.87
CA HIS A 189 -2.88 -9.90 -5.24
C HIS A 189 -1.80 -9.68 -6.30
N LEU A 190 -0.90 -8.73 -6.06
CA LEU A 190 0.39 -8.63 -6.73
C LEU A 190 1.49 -9.02 -5.75
N LYS A 191 2.16 -10.14 -5.98
CA LYS A 191 3.18 -10.73 -5.11
C LYS A 191 4.57 -10.64 -5.75
N PHE A 192 5.55 -10.21 -4.97
CA PHE A 192 6.96 -10.21 -5.35
C PHE A 192 7.75 -11.26 -4.56
N GLY A 193 8.64 -11.98 -5.25
CA GLY A 193 9.58 -12.93 -4.63
C GLY A 193 10.73 -12.22 -3.90
N LYS A 194 11.65 -12.97 -3.27
CA LYS A 194 12.73 -12.39 -2.44
C LYS A 194 13.58 -11.34 -3.18
N LYS A 195 14.08 -11.67 -4.38
CA LYS A 195 14.93 -10.78 -5.19
C LYS A 195 14.20 -9.47 -5.53
N GLU A 196 13.00 -9.59 -6.09
CA GLU A 196 12.18 -8.43 -6.48
C GLU A 196 11.71 -7.61 -5.27
N SER A 197 11.30 -8.28 -4.18
CA SER A 197 10.91 -7.64 -2.92
C SER A 197 12.05 -6.83 -2.33
N THR A 198 13.29 -7.34 -2.38
CA THR A 198 14.48 -6.62 -1.92
C THR A 198 14.65 -5.33 -2.71
N LYS A 199 14.59 -5.40 -4.05
CA LYS A 199 14.69 -4.21 -4.92
C LYS A 199 13.55 -3.22 -4.66
N LEU A 200 12.32 -3.71 -4.55
CA LEU A 200 11.12 -2.91 -4.29
C LEU A 200 11.20 -2.18 -2.94
N LEU A 201 11.57 -2.88 -1.86
CA LEU A 201 11.66 -2.29 -0.52
C LEU A 201 12.74 -1.21 -0.45
N SER A 202 13.92 -1.46 -1.03
CA SER A 202 14.97 -0.43 -1.12
C SER A 202 14.52 0.80 -1.90
N TRP A 203 13.72 0.62 -2.95
CA TRP A 203 13.23 1.72 -3.78
C TRP A 203 12.16 2.58 -3.09
N ILE A 204 11.20 1.98 -2.38
CA ILE A 204 10.12 2.74 -1.72
C ILE A 204 10.56 3.36 -0.38
N TYR A 205 11.52 2.73 0.31
CA TYR A 205 12.13 3.23 1.56
C TYR A 205 13.49 3.91 1.30
N TYR A 206 13.54 4.74 0.25
CA TYR A 206 14.76 5.41 -0.22
C TYR A 206 15.39 6.39 0.77
N ASP A 207 14.62 6.89 1.73
CA ASP A 207 15.10 7.83 2.74
C ASP A 207 14.53 7.52 4.14
N LYS A 208 15.31 7.88 5.18
CA LYS A 208 14.99 7.59 6.58
C LYS A 208 13.74 8.32 7.09
N ASN A 209 13.42 9.46 6.50
CA ASN A 209 12.37 10.38 6.92
C ASN A 209 11.10 10.29 6.07
N VAL A 210 11.04 9.40 5.06
CA VAL A 210 9.82 9.26 4.26
C VAL A 210 8.62 8.82 5.11
N PRO A 211 7.42 9.39 4.91
CA PRO A 211 6.22 8.98 5.64
C PRO A 211 5.93 7.49 5.45
N CYS A 212 5.71 6.75 6.53
CA CYS A 212 5.45 5.32 6.45
C CYS A 212 4.82 4.79 7.74
N LEU A 213 4.32 3.56 7.68
CA LEU A 213 3.96 2.77 8.85
C LEU A 213 5.22 2.15 9.47
N LYS A 214 5.53 2.56 10.71
CA LYS A 214 6.77 2.17 11.42
C LYS A 214 6.99 0.65 11.43
N ARG A 215 5.96 -0.13 11.77
CA ARG A 215 5.96 -1.61 11.73
C ARG A 215 6.50 -2.17 10.41
N LYS A 216 5.97 -1.70 9.27
CA LYS A 216 6.35 -2.21 7.93
C LYS A 216 7.76 -1.75 7.56
N ARG A 217 8.14 -0.52 7.92
CA ARG A 217 9.52 -0.05 7.76
C ARG A 217 10.51 -0.89 8.58
N ASP A 218 10.18 -1.24 9.82
CA ASP A 218 11.07 -2.00 10.69
C ASP A 218 11.31 -3.41 10.16
N ILE A 219 10.26 -4.08 9.64
CA ILE A 219 10.39 -5.35 8.92
C ILE A 219 11.30 -5.19 7.70
N ALA A 220 11.07 -4.16 6.87
CA ALA A 220 11.87 -3.91 5.68
C ALA A 220 13.35 -3.65 6.01
N LYS A 221 13.64 -2.80 7.00
CA LYS A 221 15.01 -2.52 7.46
C LYS A 221 15.71 -3.78 7.95
N LYS A 222 15.06 -4.56 8.81
CA LYS A 222 15.60 -5.80 9.36
C LYS A 222 15.95 -6.79 8.24
N ILE A 223 15.02 -7.02 7.31
CA ILE A 223 15.23 -8.02 6.26
C ILE A 223 16.27 -7.58 5.22
N LEU A 224 16.32 -6.30 4.85
CA LEU A 224 17.33 -5.79 3.93
C LEU A 224 18.75 -5.93 4.52
N LYS A 225 18.93 -5.63 5.81
CA LYS A 225 20.20 -5.83 6.53
C LYS A 225 20.60 -7.30 6.63
N LEU A 226 19.64 -8.21 6.79
CA LEU A 226 19.91 -9.65 6.82
C LEU A 226 20.35 -10.15 5.44
N ILE A 227 19.61 -9.77 4.39
CA ILE A 227 19.91 -10.21 3.01
C ILE A 227 21.25 -9.66 2.52
N SER A 228 21.63 -8.43 2.89
CA SER A 228 22.93 -7.87 2.50
C SER A 228 24.13 -8.63 3.06
N LYS A 229 23.93 -9.41 4.13
CA LYS A 229 24.97 -10.27 4.74
C LYS A 229 24.95 -11.71 4.20
N GLU A 230 23.94 -12.09 3.41
CA GLU A 230 23.86 -13.45 2.88
C GLU A 230 24.88 -13.65 1.75
N LYS A 231 25.85 -14.56 1.95
CA LYS A 231 26.69 -15.05 0.84
C LYS A 231 25.83 -15.88 -0.11
N ARG A 232 25.64 -15.43 -1.35
CA ARG A 232 24.99 -16.26 -2.38
C ARG A 232 25.90 -17.43 -2.73
N ARG A 233 25.37 -18.65 -2.65
CA ARG A 233 26.02 -19.81 -3.25
C ARG A 233 26.04 -19.59 -4.77
N LYS A 234 27.20 -19.78 -5.40
CA LYS A 234 27.30 -19.84 -6.86
C LYS A 234 26.58 -21.12 -7.30
N TYR A 235 25.59 -20.99 -8.17
CA TYR A 235 24.96 -22.14 -8.80
C TYR A 235 25.60 -22.31 -10.18
N THR A 236 26.26 -23.44 -10.40
CA THR A 236 26.68 -23.86 -11.73
C THR A 236 25.43 -24.31 -12.47
N ARG A 237 25.16 -23.73 -13.64
CA ARG A 237 24.14 -24.30 -14.53
C ARG A 237 24.64 -25.67 -14.95
N ILE A 238 23.90 -26.71 -14.59
CA ILE A 238 24.07 -28.02 -15.21
C ILE A 238 23.66 -27.79 -16.67
N ARG A 239 24.61 -27.94 -17.61
CA ARG A 239 24.28 -27.96 -19.03
C ARG A 239 23.53 -29.27 -19.25
N ASP A 240 22.31 -29.19 -19.74
CA ASP A 240 21.56 -30.35 -20.18
C ASP A 240 22.39 -31.06 -21.26
N LYS A 241 22.61 -32.37 -21.08
CA LYS A 241 23.19 -33.25 -22.10
C LYS A 241 22.10 -33.65 -23.08
#